data_AF-A0A2G4GDS4-F1
#
_entry.id   AF-A0A2G4GDS4-F1
#
_cell.length_a   1.000
_cell.length_b   1.000
_cell.length_c   1.000
_cell.angle_alpha   90.00
_cell.angle_beta   90.00
_cell.angle_gamma   90.00
#
_symmetry.space_group_name_H-M   'P 1'
#
loop_
_entity.id
_entity.type
_entity.pdbx_description
1 polymer ?
#
loop_
_entity_poly.entity_id
_entity_poly.type
_entity_poly.pdbx_seq_one_letter_code
_entity_poly.pdbx_strand_id
1 'polypeptide(L)'
;MQDPFTGKTTCIQGRVLPGAEARARLQDDHERRLEALAHLGAAAEKCDLRAHSDPDRDLVLLAEDEVALLESAGPEWAELGAAIRAFRTLLPLHGLDDFGFHVEVEHPLEEPNARLRYLHSGVEASAFVAVVDASVYKFFLPREEYFVGSEFGFQRGDETVLQADAALGSYRALFEKLLLVQALGGMATEVVAVTPEGIVVAKQVLGEPLPQGEDMSRALPAGLIEIPSRFLRANRDHPRLFFLEPGCEARRTGRASQMARPFLVADLHARNFVRCSDGALRVIDLVAAPWPESDTRQDSLITDWLARVRENPEASALGAAHDDEL
;
A
#
# COMPACT_ATOMS: atom_id res chain seq x y z
N MET A 1 9.52 21.91 -4.87
CA MET A 1 8.20 22.14 -5.49
C MET A 1 7.15 21.95 -4.41
N GLN A 2 6.02 22.66 -4.49
CA GLN A 2 4.93 22.51 -3.53
C GLN A 2 3.70 21.88 -4.17
N ASP A 3 3.01 21.05 -3.41
CA ASP A 3 1.73 20.48 -3.77
C ASP A 3 0.65 21.57 -3.76
N PRO A 4 -0.14 21.73 -4.83
CA PRO A 4 -1.07 22.85 -4.98
C PRO A 4 -2.30 22.79 -4.06
N PHE A 5 -2.54 21.67 -3.37
CA PHE A 5 -3.68 21.51 -2.47
C PHE A 5 -3.25 21.55 -1.00
N THR A 6 -2.17 20.85 -0.67
CA THR A 6 -1.67 20.72 0.72
C THR A 6 -0.57 21.71 1.06
N GLY A 7 0.05 22.36 0.07
CA GLY A 7 1.20 23.26 0.25
C GLY A 7 2.52 22.55 0.62
N LYS A 8 2.49 21.22 0.79
CA LYS A 8 3.65 20.42 1.19
C LYS A 8 4.68 20.30 0.08
N THR A 9 5.94 20.05 0.44
CA THR A 9 6.96 19.71 -0.55
C THR A 9 6.58 18.41 -1.25
N THR A 10 6.57 18.44 -2.58
CA THR A 10 6.24 17.30 -3.44
C THR A 10 7.40 17.03 -4.40
N CYS A 11 7.54 15.78 -4.84
CA CYS A 11 8.45 15.41 -5.92
C CYS A 11 7.72 15.00 -7.21
N ILE A 12 6.38 15.10 -7.22
CA ILE A 12 5.51 14.72 -8.34
C ILE A 12 4.92 15.98 -8.98
N GLN A 13 5.05 16.06 -10.31
CA GLN A 13 4.43 17.10 -11.13
C GLN A 13 4.00 16.55 -12.49
N GLY A 14 2.69 16.43 -12.70
CA GLY A 14 2.14 16.02 -13.97
C GLY A 14 2.70 14.69 -14.44
N ARG A 15 3.27 14.69 -15.64
CA ARG A 15 3.86 13.52 -16.32
C ARG A 15 5.36 13.35 -16.09
N VAL A 16 5.98 14.25 -15.31
CA VAL A 16 7.42 14.24 -15.09
C VAL A 16 7.76 13.12 -14.12
N LEU A 17 8.57 12.16 -14.57
CA LEU A 17 9.06 11.09 -13.73
C LEU A 17 10.12 11.62 -12.75
N PRO A 18 9.98 11.35 -11.44
CA PRO A 18 11.02 11.71 -10.47
C PRO A 18 12.29 10.90 -10.73
N GLY A 19 13.45 11.55 -10.57
CA GLY A 19 14.76 10.89 -10.62
C GLY A 19 14.99 9.92 -9.46
N ALA A 20 16.08 9.15 -9.53
CA ALA A 20 16.38 8.09 -8.56
C ALA A 20 16.39 8.56 -7.09
N GLU A 21 16.98 9.72 -6.81
CA GLU A 21 17.03 10.29 -5.45
C GLU A 21 15.63 10.65 -4.93
N ALA A 22 14.78 11.23 -5.79
CA ALA A 22 13.39 11.54 -5.43
C ALA A 22 12.57 10.27 -5.21
N ARG A 23 12.78 9.22 -6.03
CA ARG A 23 12.14 7.91 -5.83
C ARG A 23 12.59 7.22 -4.54
N ALA A 24 13.87 7.34 -4.17
CA ALA A 24 14.38 6.83 -2.91
C ALA A 24 13.74 7.55 -1.71
N ARG A 25 13.58 8.88 -1.78
CA ARG A 25 12.84 9.65 -0.76
C ARG A 25 11.38 9.23 -0.66
N LEU A 26 10.69 9.02 -1.77
CA LEU A 26 9.31 8.52 -1.74
C LEU A 26 9.20 7.18 -1.03
N GLN A 27 10.14 6.27 -1.31
CA GLN A 27 10.18 4.98 -0.64
C GLN A 27 10.41 5.14 0.87
N ASP A 28 11.39 5.97 1.27
CA ASP A 28 11.67 6.29 2.68
C ASP A 28 10.44 6.89 3.38
N ASP A 29 9.71 7.79 2.72
CA ASP A 29 8.48 8.38 3.27
C ASP A 29 7.35 7.36 3.45
N HIS A 30 7.24 6.36 2.57
CA HIS A 30 6.29 5.24 2.74
C HIS A 30 6.70 4.32 3.89
N GLU A 31 7.99 3.99 3.99
CA GLU A 31 8.54 3.16 5.07
C GLU A 31 8.34 3.83 6.44
N ARG A 32 8.68 5.12 6.56
CA ARG A 32 8.50 5.91 7.78
C ARG A 32 7.04 6.01 8.21
N ARG A 33 6.10 6.08 7.26
CA ARG A 33 4.66 6.10 7.56
C ARG A 33 4.20 4.77 8.15
N LEU A 34 4.63 3.65 7.56
CA LEU A 34 4.34 2.32 8.10
C LEU A 34 4.96 2.11 9.49
N GLU A 35 6.17 2.59 9.70
CA GLU A 35 6.81 2.55 11.02
C GLU A 35 6.05 3.38 12.06
N ALA A 36 5.68 4.61 11.73
CA ALA A 36 4.91 5.46 12.63
C ALA A 36 3.52 4.87 12.92
N LEU A 37 2.87 4.23 11.94
CA LEU A 37 1.62 3.50 12.14
C LEU A 37 1.81 2.31 13.09
N ALA A 38 2.90 1.55 12.95
CA ALA A 38 3.20 0.45 13.86
C ALA A 38 3.46 0.94 15.30
N HIS A 39 4.15 2.08 15.46
CA HIS A 39 4.35 2.71 16.77
C HIS A 39 3.04 3.19 17.38
N LEU A 40 2.16 3.83 16.58
CA LEU A 40 0.82 4.22 17.00
C LEU A 40 0.02 3.01 17.51
N GLY A 41 0.02 1.93 16.73
CA GLY A 41 -0.65 0.70 17.09
C GLY A 41 -0.13 0.10 18.40
N ALA A 42 1.20 0.09 18.61
CA ALA A 42 1.81 -0.41 19.84
C ALA A 42 1.49 0.49 21.06
N ALA A 43 1.42 1.81 20.88
CA ALA A 43 1.01 2.73 21.94
C ALA A 43 -0.48 2.54 22.31
N ALA A 44 -1.33 2.28 21.32
CA ALA A 44 -2.75 1.99 21.54
C ALA A 44 -2.96 0.67 22.32
N GLU A 45 -2.15 -0.36 22.08
CA GLU A 45 -2.19 -1.61 22.87
C GLU A 45 -1.91 -1.39 24.35
N LYS A 46 -0.96 -0.51 24.69
CA LYS A 46 -0.66 -0.17 26.09
C LYS A 46 -1.81 0.52 26.80
N CYS A 47 -2.72 1.13 26.04
CA CYS A 47 -3.92 1.80 26.54
C CYS A 47 -5.17 0.91 26.49
N ASP A 48 -5.02 -0.40 26.21
CA ASP A 48 -6.12 -1.37 26.08
C ASP A 48 -7.16 -1.00 25.00
N LEU A 49 -6.77 -0.20 23.99
CA LEU A 49 -7.68 0.25 22.92
C LEU A 49 -7.86 -0.77 21.79
N ARG A 50 -7.26 -1.97 21.86
CA ARG A 50 -7.40 -2.98 20.80
C ARG A 50 -8.52 -3.99 21.10
N ALA A 51 -9.62 -3.92 20.35
CA ALA A 51 -10.59 -5.00 20.21
C ALA A 51 -11.23 -4.99 18.81
N HIS A 52 -10.75 -5.87 17.92
CA HIS A 52 -11.38 -6.38 16.69
C HIS A 52 -11.86 -5.36 15.62
N SER A 53 -11.38 -5.52 14.38
CA SER A 53 -11.58 -4.65 13.19
C SER A 53 -10.83 -3.31 13.28
N ASP A 54 -10.26 -2.86 12.17
CA ASP A 54 -9.12 -1.92 12.05
C ASP A 54 -9.18 -0.67 12.97
N PRO A 55 -8.47 -0.65 14.12
CA PRO A 55 -8.54 0.42 15.12
C PRO A 55 -7.63 1.62 14.81
N ASP A 56 -6.85 1.58 13.72
CA ASP A 56 -5.85 2.61 13.46
C ASP A 56 -6.47 3.92 12.94
N ARG A 57 -7.60 3.84 12.21
CA ARG A 57 -8.27 5.01 11.62
C ARG A 57 -8.76 5.98 12.69
N ASP A 58 -9.50 5.50 13.69
CA ASP A 58 -10.14 6.37 14.68
C ASP A 58 -9.11 7.17 15.49
N LEU A 59 -7.97 6.56 15.81
CA LEU A 59 -6.88 7.22 16.53
C LEU A 59 -6.26 8.37 15.71
N VAL A 60 -6.15 8.20 14.39
CA VAL A 60 -5.60 9.21 13.48
C VAL A 60 -6.54 10.40 13.34
N LEU A 61 -7.85 10.20 13.49
CA LEU A 61 -8.89 11.21 13.21
C LEU A 61 -9.34 12.02 14.44
N LEU A 62 -8.87 11.70 15.66
CA LEU A 62 -9.21 12.43 16.88
C LEU A 62 -8.99 13.95 16.77
N ALA A 63 -9.92 14.75 17.28
CA ALA A 63 -9.72 16.19 17.30
C ALA A 63 -8.50 16.59 18.17
N GLU A 64 -7.88 17.73 17.88
CA GLU A 64 -6.65 18.15 18.59
C GLU A 64 -6.84 18.33 20.10
N ASP A 65 -8.03 18.75 20.51
CA ASP A 65 -8.45 18.84 21.91
C ASP A 65 -8.65 17.45 22.54
N GLU A 66 -9.18 16.48 21.80
CA GLU A 66 -9.27 15.10 22.25
C GLU A 66 -7.88 14.49 22.46
N VAL A 67 -6.94 14.72 21.55
CA VAL A 67 -5.53 14.29 21.72
C VAL A 67 -4.91 14.95 22.96
N ALA A 68 -5.14 16.25 23.17
CA ALA A 68 -4.65 16.94 24.36
C ALA A 68 -5.26 16.39 25.67
N LEU A 69 -6.53 15.97 25.63
CA LEU A 69 -7.18 15.30 26.76
C LEU A 69 -6.55 13.94 27.05
N LEU A 70 -6.29 13.12 26.02
CA LEU A 70 -5.57 11.85 26.17
C LEU A 70 -4.21 12.05 26.82
N GLU A 71 -3.45 13.05 26.37
CA GLU A 71 -2.11 13.36 26.90
C GLU A 71 -2.13 13.70 28.41
N SER A 72 -3.27 14.16 28.93
CA SER A 72 -3.45 14.48 30.35
C SER A 72 -3.87 13.30 31.22
N ALA A 73 -4.25 12.16 30.63
CA ALA A 73 -4.85 11.03 31.35
C ALA A 73 -3.83 10.12 32.06
N GLY A 74 -2.57 10.09 31.61
CA GLY A 74 -1.50 9.30 32.21
C GLY A 74 -0.29 9.12 31.28
N PRO A 75 0.82 8.53 31.76
CA PRO A 75 2.03 8.34 30.97
C PRO A 75 1.82 7.53 29.68
N GLU A 76 1.07 6.44 29.76
CA GLU A 76 0.76 5.57 28.61
C GLU A 76 -0.09 6.31 27.57
N TRP A 77 -1.06 7.10 28.03
CA TRP A 77 -1.93 7.91 27.18
C TRP A 77 -1.20 9.11 26.55
N ALA A 78 -0.23 9.68 27.26
CA ALA A 78 0.68 10.68 26.70
C ALA A 78 1.58 10.10 25.60
N GLU A 79 2.02 8.85 25.74
CA GLU A 79 2.74 8.14 24.67
C GLU A 79 1.85 7.95 23.44
N LEU A 80 0.59 7.57 23.63
CA LEU A 80 -0.39 7.46 22.55
C LEU A 80 -0.62 8.81 21.84
N GLY A 81 -0.85 9.89 22.60
CA GLY A 81 -1.00 11.23 22.03
C GLY A 81 0.22 11.68 21.23
N ALA A 82 1.43 11.45 21.74
CA ALA A 82 2.66 11.71 21.03
C ALA A 82 2.78 10.89 19.74
N ALA A 83 2.38 9.61 19.76
CA ALA A 83 2.38 8.74 18.58
C ALA A 83 1.38 9.24 17.50
N ILE A 84 0.19 9.69 17.90
CA ILE A 84 -0.79 10.31 16.99
C ILE A 84 -0.18 11.54 16.31
N ARG A 85 0.44 12.45 17.08
CA ARG A 85 1.08 13.66 16.54
C ARG A 85 2.25 13.35 15.61
N ALA A 86 3.08 12.36 15.97
CA ALA A 86 4.18 11.91 15.14
C ALA A 86 3.67 11.36 13.80
N PHE A 87 2.60 10.55 13.83
CA PHE A 87 1.98 10.03 12.62
C PHE A 87 1.36 11.14 11.76
N ARG A 88 0.67 12.12 12.36
CA ARG A 88 0.08 13.28 11.65
C ARG A 88 1.12 14.16 10.94
N THR A 89 2.36 14.15 11.42
CA THR A 89 3.46 14.84 10.72
C THR A 89 3.72 14.22 9.34
N LEU A 90 3.59 12.89 9.24
CA LEU A 90 3.78 12.09 8.01
C LEU A 90 2.50 11.94 7.17
N LEU A 91 1.33 12.10 7.79
CA LEU A 91 0.01 12.02 7.18
C LEU A 91 -0.88 13.17 7.72
N PRO A 92 -0.82 14.36 7.09
CA PRO A 92 -1.52 15.54 7.58
C PRO A 92 -3.03 15.40 7.37
N LEU A 93 -3.79 16.04 8.27
CA LEU A 93 -5.23 16.22 8.10
C LEU A 93 -5.50 17.39 7.14
N HIS A 94 -6.23 17.12 6.06
CA HIS A 94 -6.73 18.13 5.12
C HIS A 94 -8.19 17.86 4.79
N GLY A 95 -9.00 18.91 4.69
CA GLY A 95 -10.40 18.79 4.31
C GLY A 95 -10.55 18.49 2.82
N LEU A 96 -11.70 17.94 2.42
CA LEU A 96 -12.02 17.78 1.00
C LEU A 96 -12.15 19.15 0.27
N ASP A 97 -12.48 20.21 1.00
CA ASP A 97 -12.53 21.59 0.52
C ASP A 97 -11.14 22.16 0.16
N ASP A 98 -10.07 21.72 0.83
CA ASP A 98 -8.68 22.04 0.43
C ASP A 98 -8.40 21.56 -1.01
N PHE A 99 -9.04 20.46 -1.42
CA PHE A 99 -9.00 19.89 -2.77
C PHE A 99 -10.05 20.49 -3.72
N GLY A 100 -10.89 21.40 -3.23
CA GLY A 100 -11.91 22.11 -4.01
C GLY A 100 -13.24 21.39 -4.12
N PHE A 101 -13.52 20.38 -3.28
CA PHE A 101 -14.83 19.74 -3.22
C PHE A 101 -15.79 20.50 -2.29
N HIS A 102 -17.09 20.39 -2.56
CA HIS A 102 -18.13 20.94 -1.71
C HIS A 102 -18.52 19.91 -0.64
N VAL A 103 -18.20 20.18 0.63
CA VAL A 103 -18.43 19.23 1.73
C VAL A 103 -19.88 19.19 2.24
N GLU A 104 -20.73 20.14 1.83
CA GLU A 104 -22.13 20.21 2.26
C GLU A 104 -23.08 19.31 1.44
N VAL A 105 -22.55 18.56 0.46
CA VAL A 105 -23.32 17.64 -0.38
C VAL A 105 -23.11 16.19 0.04
N GLU A 106 -24.07 15.31 -0.28
CA GLU A 106 -24.05 13.90 0.15
C GLU A 106 -22.87 13.11 -0.43
N HIS A 107 -22.49 13.39 -1.67
CA HIS A 107 -21.42 12.70 -2.38
C HIS A 107 -20.41 13.69 -3.01
N PRO A 108 -19.54 14.34 -2.20
CA PRO A 108 -18.65 15.41 -2.68
C PRO A 108 -17.76 15.04 -3.86
N LEU A 109 -17.32 13.78 -3.95
CA LEU A 109 -16.44 13.30 -5.03
C LEU A 109 -17.17 13.05 -6.36
N GLU A 110 -18.50 13.00 -6.36
CA GLU A 110 -19.31 12.84 -7.57
C GLU A 110 -19.66 14.20 -8.20
N GLU A 111 -19.50 15.28 -7.44
CA GLU A 111 -19.79 16.63 -7.88
C GLU A 111 -18.69 17.23 -8.78
N PRO A 112 -19.04 18.15 -9.70
CA PRO A 112 -18.06 18.86 -10.51
C PRO A 112 -17.06 19.64 -9.65
N ASN A 113 -15.77 19.48 -9.94
CA ASN A 113 -14.69 20.20 -9.27
C ASN A 113 -13.87 21.01 -10.30
N ALA A 114 -13.69 22.32 -10.06
CA ALA A 114 -12.97 23.21 -10.97
C ALA A 114 -11.45 22.99 -10.99
N ARG A 115 -10.91 22.35 -9.95
CA ARG A 115 -9.46 22.11 -9.74
C ARG A 115 -9.05 20.67 -10.04
N LEU A 116 -10.00 19.73 -9.97
CA LEU A 116 -9.78 18.29 -10.19
C LEU A 116 -10.78 17.76 -11.23
N ARG A 117 -10.28 17.26 -12.36
CA ARG A 117 -11.12 16.62 -13.39
C ARG A 117 -11.23 15.13 -13.09
N TYR A 118 -12.44 14.61 -13.04
CA TYR A 118 -12.69 13.18 -12.89
C TYR A 118 -11.98 12.38 -13.99
N LEU A 119 -11.32 11.29 -13.60
CA LEU A 119 -10.65 10.37 -14.51
C LEU A 119 -11.34 9.01 -14.51
N HIS A 120 -11.43 8.36 -13.36
CA HIS A 120 -12.26 7.16 -13.17
C HIS A 120 -12.51 6.93 -11.67
N SER A 121 -13.47 6.08 -11.35
CA SER A 121 -13.66 5.53 -10.01
C SER A 121 -13.60 4.01 -10.09
N GLY A 122 -12.85 3.42 -9.17
CA GLY A 122 -12.84 1.97 -8.92
C GLY A 122 -13.52 1.67 -7.59
N VAL A 123 -13.53 0.40 -7.20
CA VAL A 123 -14.15 -0.02 -5.93
C VAL A 123 -13.43 0.63 -4.74
N GLU A 124 -12.12 0.87 -4.82
CA GLU A 124 -11.30 1.38 -3.70
C GLU A 124 -11.11 2.89 -3.70
N ALA A 125 -11.03 3.51 -4.88
CA ALA A 125 -10.63 4.90 -4.99
C ALA A 125 -11.24 5.60 -6.19
N SER A 126 -11.52 6.88 -6.01
CA SER A 126 -11.84 7.82 -7.09
C SER A 126 -10.58 8.58 -7.49
N ALA A 127 -10.26 8.56 -8.78
CA ALA A 127 -9.08 9.18 -9.36
C ALA A 127 -9.45 10.43 -10.17
N PHE A 128 -8.66 11.48 -9.99
CA PHE A 128 -8.84 12.78 -10.62
C PHE A 128 -7.51 13.30 -11.16
N VAL A 129 -7.55 14.14 -12.18
CA VAL A 129 -6.40 14.85 -12.72
C VAL A 129 -6.48 16.32 -12.31
N ALA A 130 -5.45 16.82 -11.65
CA ALA A 130 -5.35 18.22 -11.29
C ALA A 130 -5.23 19.10 -12.53
N VAL A 131 -6.06 20.15 -12.59
CA VAL A 131 -6.07 21.09 -13.72
C VAL A 131 -4.76 21.88 -13.82
N VAL A 132 -4.12 22.13 -12.68
CA VAL A 132 -2.94 23.01 -12.59
C VAL A 132 -1.67 22.40 -13.20
N ASP A 133 -1.45 21.10 -13.02
CA ASP A 133 -0.18 20.46 -13.40
C ASP A 133 -0.37 19.07 -14.03
N ALA A 134 -1.61 18.59 -14.16
CA ALA A 134 -1.97 17.26 -14.63
C ALA A 134 -1.51 16.09 -13.74
N SER A 135 -1.14 16.32 -12.47
CA SER A 135 -0.90 15.24 -11.51
C SER A 135 -2.18 14.48 -11.22
N VAL A 136 -2.08 13.17 -10.96
CA VAL A 136 -3.24 12.34 -10.58
C VAL A 136 -3.41 12.36 -9.07
N TYR A 137 -4.64 12.55 -8.58
CA TYR A 137 -5.00 12.41 -7.17
C TYR A 137 -5.98 11.25 -7.02
N LYS A 138 -5.66 10.29 -6.15
CA LYS A 138 -6.51 9.15 -5.80
C LYS A 138 -7.03 9.35 -4.38
N PHE A 139 -8.35 9.29 -4.23
CA PHE A 139 -9.05 9.39 -2.96
C PHE A 139 -9.53 7.99 -2.58
N PHE A 140 -8.81 7.35 -1.65
CA PHE A 140 -9.14 6.01 -1.17
C PHE A 140 -10.26 6.10 -0.13
N LEU A 141 -11.43 5.62 -0.52
CA LEU A 141 -12.66 5.79 0.24
C LEU A 141 -12.72 4.80 1.41
N PRO A 142 -13.08 5.26 2.63
CA PRO A 142 -13.46 4.36 3.70
C PRO A 142 -14.67 3.51 3.30
N ARG A 143 -14.69 2.27 3.77
CA ARG A 143 -15.79 1.33 3.60
C ARG A 143 -16.47 1.05 4.94
N GLU A 144 -17.45 0.14 4.91
CA GLU A 144 -18.08 -0.40 6.11
C GLU A 144 -17.03 -0.82 7.16
N GLU A 145 -17.35 -0.67 8.44
CA GLU A 145 -16.50 -1.10 9.57
C GLU A 145 -15.07 -0.53 9.57
N TYR A 146 -14.91 0.72 9.09
CA TYR A 146 -13.66 1.50 9.15
C TYR A 146 -12.53 1.06 8.20
N PHE A 147 -12.75 0.03 7.39
CA PHE A 147 -11.77 -0.47 6.43
C PHE A 147 -11.51 0.49 5.26
N VAL A 148 -10.34 0.37 4.61
CA VAL A 148 -9.98 1.11 3.39
C VAL A 148 -9.27 0.19 2.39
N GLY A 149 -9.58 0.35 1.10
CA GLY A 149 -8.94 -0.44 0.05
C GLY A 149 -9.33 -1.92 0.09
N SER A 150 -8.47 -2.79 -0.42
CA SER A 150 -8.63 -4.25 -0.36
C SER A 150 -7.29 -4.94 -0.15
N GLU A 151 -7.33 -6.10 0.51
CA GLU A 151 -6.18 -6.97 0.74
C GLU A 151 -6.54 -8.44 0.44
N PHE A 152 -5.62 -9.36 0.70
CA PHE A 152 -5.91 -10.79 0.66
C PHE A 152 -6.15 -11.34 2.07
N GLY A 153 -7.29 -12.00 2.26
CA GLY A 153 -7.49 -12.95 3.35
C GLY A 153 -7.00 -14.33 2.93
N PHE A 154 -6.34 -15.04 3.85
CA PHE A 154 -5.83 -16.40 3.61
C PHE A 154 -6.65 -17.42 4.39
N GLN A 155 -6.91 -18.55 3.75
CA GLN A 155 -7.49 -19.73 4.37
C GLN A 155 -6.83 -20.99 3.81
N ARG A 156 -7.02 -22.12 4.50
CA ARG A 156 -6.64 -23.42 3.96
C ARG A 156 -7.50 -23.76 2.75
N GLY A 157 -6.88 -24.20 1.66
CA GLY A 157 -7.59 -24.64 0.46
C GLY A 157 -7.98 -26.11 0.53
N ASP A 158 -9.01 -26.48 -0.23
CA ASP A 158 -9.44 -27.87 -0.38
C ASP A 158 -8.55 -28.65 -1.37
N GLU A 159 -8.17 -28.02 -2.49
CA GLU A 159 -7.32 -28.61 -3.55
C GLU A 159 -5.86 -28.11 -3.51
N THR A 160 -5.63 -26.95 -2.89
CA THR A 160 -4.33 -26.28 -2.77
C THR A 160 -4.03 -26.04 -1.29
N VAL A 161 -2.77 -25.80 -0.94
CA VAL A 161 -2.42 -25.57 0.47
C VAL A 161 -3.10 -24.32 1.02
N LEU A 162 -3.05 -23.23 0.25
CA LEU A 162 -3.70 -21.97 0.57
C LEU A 162 -4.72 -21.58 -0.50
N GLN A 163 -5.76 -20.89 -0.05
CA GLN A 163 -6.64 -20.09 -0.88
C GLN A 163 -6.57 -18.63 -0.41
N ALA A 164 -6.38 -17.71 -1.35
CA ALA A 164 -6.38 -16.28 -1.11
C ALA A 164 -7.58 -15.62 -1.79
N ASP A 165 -8.40 -14.96 -0.99
CA ASP A 165 -9.61 -14.27 -1.41
C ASP A 165 -9.50 -12.78 -1.07
N ALA A 166 -10.21 -11.93 -1.82
CA ALA A 166 -10.23 -10.50 -1.53
C ALA A 166 -10.94 -10.25 -0.20
N ALA A 167 -10.30 -9.48 0.67
CA ALA A 167 -10.82 -9.02 1.95
C ALA A 167 -10.83 -7.48 2.00
N LEU A 168 -11.60 -6.93 2.94
CA LEU A 168 -11.54 -5.51 3.26
C LEU A 168 -10.16 -5.18 3.84
N GLY A 169 -9.53 -4.14 3.32
CA GLY A 169 -8.18 -3.74 3.70
C GLY A 169 -8.13 -2.76 4.87
N SER A 170 -6.95 -2.59 5.44
CA SER A 170 -6.66 -1.62 6.50
C SER A 170 -5.84 -0.43 6.02
N TYR A 171 -5.67 0.60 6.86
CA TYR A 171 -4.70 1.67 6.61
C TYR A 171 -3.29 1.09 6.37
N ARG A 172 -2.92 0.09 7.19
CA ARG A 172 -1.68 -0.64 7.01
C ARG A 172 -1.61 -1.33 5.66
N ALA A 173 -2.64 -2.09 5.26
CA ALA A 173 -2.65 -2.79 3.99
C ALA A 173 -2.55 -1.81 2.80
N LEU A 174 -3.24 -0.68 2.87
CA LEU A 174 -3.14 0.37 1.85
C LEU A 174 -1.73 0.96 1.76
N PHE A 175 -1.10 1.31 2.88
CA PHE A 175 0.27 1.85 2.87
C PHE A 175 1.31 0.80 2.45
N GLU A 176 1.16 -0.47 2.84
CA GLU A 176 2.00 -1.58 2.37
C GLU A 176 1.86 -1.76 0.85
N LYS A 177 0.63 -1.69 0.33
CA LYS A 177 0.35 -1.70 -1.12
C LYS A 177 1.05 -0.55 -1.85
N LEU A 178 0.97 0.68 -1.34
CA LEU A 178 1.63 1.83 -1.98
C LEU A 178 3.17 1.70 -1.95
N LEU A 179 3.73 1.18 -0.87
CA LEU A 179 5.16 0.84 -0.78
C LEU A 179 5.54 -0.24 -1.80
N LEU A 180 4.73 -1.28 -1.95
CA LEU A 180 4.97 -2.36 -2.92
C LEU A 180 4.95 -1.86 -4.37
N VAL A 181 4.00 -0.98 -4.73
CA VAL A 181 3.99 -0.32 -6.04
C VAL A 181 5.31 0.42 -6.28
N GLN A 182 5.81 1.16 -5.28
CA GLN A 182 7.09 1.87 -5.38
C GLN A 182 8.28 0.91 -5.54
N ALA A 183 8.31 -0.16 -4.72
CA ALA A 183 9.38 -1.17 -4.71
C ALA A 183 9.46 -1.98 -6.01
N LEU A 184 8.31 -2.24 -6.65
CA LEU A 184 8.22 -2.89 -7.96
C LEU A 184 8.62 -1.98 -9.14
N GLY A 185 9.12 -0.76 -8.87
CA GLY A 185 9.43 0.21 -9.92
C GLY A 185 8.18 0.80 -10.58
N GLY A 186 7.02 0.68 -9.93
CA GLY A 186 5.74 1.22 -10.38
C GLY A 186 5.71 2.74 -10.43
N MET A 187 4.53 3.28 -10.70
CA MET A 187 4.34 4.70 -10.88
C MET A 187 4.58 5.42 -9.55
N ALA A 188 5.42 6.44 -9.59
CA ALA A 188 5.75 7.22 -8.41
C ALA A 188 4.46 7.81 -7.82
N THR A 189 4.23 7.48 -6.55
CA THR A 189 3.03 7.83 -5.80
C THR A 189 3.45 8.31 -4.42
N GLU A 190 2.87 9.41 -3.97
CA GLU A 190 3.11 10.01 -2.66
C GLU A 190 1.78 10.13 -1.92
N VAL A 191 1.75 9.80 -0.63
CA VAL A 191 0.56 10.06 0.19
C VAL A 191 0.64 11.50 0.68
N VAL A 192 -0.37 12.30 0.36
CA VAL A 192 -0.36 13.75 0.62
C VAL A 192 -1.23 14.16 1.79
N ALA A 193 -2.30 13.41 2.08
CA ALA A 193 -3.23 13.74 3.15
C ALA A 193 -4.07 12.54 3.62
N VAL A 194 -4.71 12.72 4.76
CA VAL A 194 -5.93 12.01 5.16
C VAL A 194 -7.01 13.04 5.48
N THR A 195 -8.26 12.78 5.12
CA THR A 195 -9.37 13.68 5.44
C THR A 195 -9.99 13.38 6.81
N PRO A 196 -10.76 14.29 7.42
CA PRO A 196 -11.50 14.00 8.65
C PRO A 196 -12.46 12.81 8.53
N GLU A 197 -12.95 12.53 7.31
CA GLU A 197 -13.76 11.35 7.01
C GLU A 197 -12.91 10.08 6.88
N GLY A 198 -11.59 10.14 7.00
CA GLY A 198 -10.68 9.01 6.86
C GLY A 198 -10.33 8.63 5.43
N ILE A 199 -10.53 9.52 4.47
CA ILE A 199 -10.13 9.29 3.07
C ILE A 199 -8.62 9.52 2.96
N VAL A 200 -7.87 8.49 2.57
CA VAL A 200 -6.45 8.65 2.27
C VAL A 200 -6.30 9.24 0.87
N VAL A 201 -5.54 10.32 0.73
CA VAL A 201 -5.30 10.99 -0.54
C VAL A 201 -3.86 10.76 -0.98
N ALA A 202 -3.69 10.19 -2.16
CA ALA A 202 -2.39 9.99 -2.79
C ALA A 202 -2.27 10.77 -4.09
N LYS A 203 -1.12 11.40 -4.32
CA LYS A 203 -0.76 12.03 -5.59
C LYS A 203 0.15 11.09 -6.37
N GLN A 204 -0.06 10.97 -7.67
CA GLN A 204 0.66 10.05 -8.56
C GLN A 204 1.04 10.77 -9.86
N VAL A 205 2.19 10.39 -10.43
CA VAL A 205 2.60 10.86 -11.76
C VAL A 205 1.61 10.35 -12.81
N LEU A 206 1.21 11.23 -13.74
CA LEU A 206 0.29 10.87 -14.82
C LEU A 206 0.99 10.01 -15.88
N GLY A 207 0.42 8.84 -16.16
CA GLY A 207 0.75 8.00 -17.31
C GLY A 207 -0.43 7.83 -18.27
N GLU A 208 -0.18 7.20 -19.40
CA GLU A 208 -1.19 6.91 -20.42
C GLU A 208 -1.80 5.53 -20.16
N PRO A 209 -3.14 5.41 -20.04
CA PRO A 209 -3.78 4.13 -19.79
C PRO A 209 -3.60 3.18 -20.97
N LEU A 210 -3.52 1.89 -20.67
CA LEU A 210 -3.53 0.84 -21.70
C LEU A 210 -4.97 0.52 -22.16
N PRO A 211 -5.15 0.06 -23.41
CA PRO A 211 -6.40 -0.54 -23.85
C PRO A 211 -6.85 -1.68 -22.94
N GLN A 212 -8.16 -1.80 -22.74
CA GLN A 212 -8.74 -2.89 -21.95
C GLN A 212 -8.47 -4.24 -22.63
N GLY A 213 -8.04 -5.22 -21.84
CA GLY A 213 -7.81 -6.60 -22.30
C GLY A 213 -6.43 -6.86 -22.91
N GLU A 214 -5.50 -5.90 -22.83
CA GLU A 214 -4.10 -6.15 -23.19
C GLU A 214 -3.49 -7.22 -22.26
N ASP A 215 -2.80 -8.20 -22.84
CA ASP A 215 -2.16 -9.29 -22.09
C ASP A 215 -0.89 -8.79 -21.39
N MET A 216 -0.92 -8.80 -20.06
CA MET A 216 0.17 -8.32 -19.21
C MET A 216 1.18 -9.40 -18.83
N SER A 217 0.98 -10.66 -19.25
CA SER A 217 1.81 -11.80 -18.83
C SER A 217 3.31 -11.63 -19.11
N ARG A 218 3.67 -10.88 -20.16
CA ARG A 218 5.06 -10.60 -20.57
C ARG A 218 5.59 -9.24 -20.12
N ALA A 219 4.77 -8.45 -19.45
CA ALA A 219 5.06 -7.06 -19.08
C ALA A 219 5.05 -6.86 -17.55
N LEU A 220 5.04 -7.96 -16.79
CA LEU A 220 5.11 -7.92 -15.33
C LEU A 220 6.47 -7.39 -14.86
N PRO A 221 6.51 -6.62 -13.74
CA PRO A 221 7.75 -6.19 -13.12
C PRO A 221 8.75 -7.32 -12.85
N ALA A 222 10.04 -7.01 -12.98
CA ALA A 222 11.10 -7.93 -12.60
C ALA A 222 11.04 -8.24 -11.08
N GLY A 223 11.42 -9.46 -10.70
CA GLY A 223 11.41 -9.91 -9.30
C GLY A 223 10.07 -10.48 -8.82
N LEU A 224 9.03 -10.47 -9.65
CA LEU A 224 7.80 -11.20 -9.40
C LEU A 224 7.98 -12.67 -9.75
N ILE A 225 7.76 -13.54 -8.76
CA ILE A 225 7.94 -14.98 -8.86
C ILE A 225 6.59 -15.64 -9.08
N GLU A 226 6.51 -16.57 -10.04
CA GLU A 226 5.30 -17.37 -10.24
C GLU A 226 5.09 -18.32 -9.05
N ILE A 227 3.87 -18.34 -8.51
CA ILE A 227 3.52 -19.21 -7.39
C ILE A 227 3.02 -20.53 -7.97
N PRO A 228 3.61 -21.69 -7.61
CA PRO A 228 3.11 -22.99 -8.02
C PRO A 228 1.64 -23.16 -7.66
N SER A 229 0.82 -23.58 -8.63
CA SER A 229 -0.64 -23.72 -8.46
C SER A 229 -1.03 -24.65 -7.30
N ARG A 230 -0.19 -25.63 -6.96
CA ARG A 230 -0.40 -26.52 -5.82
C ARG A 230 -0.28 -25.81 -4.45
N PHE A 231 0.43 -24.70 -4.37
CA PHE A 231 0.64 -23.97 -3.12
C PHE A 231 -0.47 -22.96 -2.86
N LEU A 232 -0.91 -22.24 -3.89
CA LEU A 232 -1.86 -21.17 -3.75
C LEU A 232 -2.85 -21.14 -4.91
N ARG A 233 -4.13 -21.04 -4.55
CA ARG A 233 -5.18 -20.56 -5.45
C ARG A 233 -5.54 -19.13 -5.06
N ALA A 234 -5.47 -18.19 -6.00
CA ALA A 234 -5.91 -16.81 -5.80
C ALA A 234 -6.87 -16.43 -6.91
N ASN A 235 -8.04 -15.89 -6.57
CA ASN A 235 -9.04 -15.46 -7.55
C ASN A 235 -8.77 -14.02 -8.02
N ARG A 236 -7.56 -13.76 -8.51
CA ARG A 236 -7.11 -12.46 -9.02
C ARG A 236 -6.13 -12.61 -10.17
N ASP A 237 -6.03 -11.58 -11.01
CA ASP A 237 -5.17 -11.59 -12.18
C ASP A 237 -3.68 -11.63 -11.80
N HIS A 238 -2.95 -12.57 -12.40
CA HIS A 238 -1.50 -12.73 -12.26
C HIS A 238 -1.00 -12.73 -10.80
N PRO A 239 -1.39 -13.71 -9.96
CA PRO A 239 -0.85 -13.83 -8.62
C PRO A 239 0.64 -14.18 -8.67
N ARG A 240 1.44 -13.43 -7.93
CA ARG A 240 2.90 -13.52 -7.89
C ARG A 240 3.40 -13.37 -6.45
N LEU A 241 4.51 -14.01 -6.16
CA LEU A 241 5.27 -13.78 -4.93
C LEU A 241 6.26 -12.64 -5.17
N PHE A 242 6.39 -11.76 -4.19
CA PHE A 242 7.39 -10.70 -4.17
C PHE A 242 8.08 -10.66 -2.82
N PHE A 243 9.40 -10.49 -2.80
CA PHE A 243 10.15 -10.28 -1.57
C PHE A 243 10.43 -8.78 -1.40
N LEU A 244 9.79 -8.18 -0.39
CA LEU A 244 10.03 -6.78 -0.03
C LEU A 244 11.26 -6.70 0.86
N GLU A 245 12.28 -6.00 0.36
CA GLU A 245 13.51 -5.74 1.11
C GLU A 245 13.26 -4.89 2.36
N PRO A 246 14.05 -5.07 3.44
CA PRO A 246 13.98 -4.22 4.63
C PRO A 246 14.20 -2.74 4.30
N GLY A 247 13.51 -1.87 5.03
CA GLY A 247 13.59 -0.43 4.81
C GLY A 247 14.98 0.18 5.04
N CYS A 248 15.17 1.41 4.57
CA CYS A 248 16.43 2.14 4.67
C CYS A 248 16.89 2.31 6.13
N GLU A 249 15.96 2.55 7.05
CA GLU A 249 16.26 2.75 8.48
C GLU A 249 16.68 1.45 9.18
N ALA A 250 16.03 0.32 8.85
CA ALA A 250 16.45 -1.01 9.32
C ALA A 250 17.88 -1.34 8.85
N ARG A 251 18.24 -0.93 7.63
CA ARG A 251 19.60 -1.06 7.10
C ARG A 251 20.60 -0.13 7.80
N ARG A 252 20.22 1.10 8.13
CA ARG A 252 21.09 2.10 8.80
C ARG A 252 21.33 1.82 10.28
N THR A 253 20.34 1.27 10.98
CA THR A 253 20.40 0.96 12.42
C THR A 253 21.09 -0.36 12.75
N GLY A 254 21.62 -1.08 11.75
CA GLY A 254 22.23 -2.40 11.94
C GLY A 254 21.21 -3.50 12.25
N ARG A 255 19.91 -3.21 12.18
CA ARG A 255 18.81 -4.20 12.14
C ARG A 255 18.69 -4.89 10.77
N ALA A 256 19.73 -4.76 9.94
CA ALA A 256 19.88 -5.36 8.61
C ALA A 256 19.85 -6.90 8.60
N SER A 257 19.78 -7.55 9.77
CA SER A 257 19.54 -9.00 9.87
C SER A 257 18.08 -9.39 9.61
N GLN A 258 17.17 -8.44 9.39
CA GLN A 258 15.82 -8.76 8.92
C GLN A 258 15.87 -9.27 7.47
N MET A 259 15.36 -10.47 7.24
CA MET A 259 15.23 -11.04 5.90
C MET A 259 14.12 -10.32 5.12
N ALA A 260 14.22 -10.30 3.79
CA ALA A 260 13.17 -9.79 2.92
C ALA A 260 11.84 -10.53 3.18
N ARG A 261 10.77 -9.75 3.35
CA ARG A 261 9.45 -10.24 3.73
C ARG A 261 8.68 -10.70 2.49
N PRO A 262 8.17 -11.93 2.44
CA PRO A 262 7.37 -12.40 1.31
C PRO A 262 5.96 -11.77 1.31
N PHE A 263 5.50 -11.39 0.12
CA PHE A 263 4.15 -10.87 -0.15
C PHE A 263 3.52 -11.60 -1.32
N LEU A 264 2.22 -11.90 -1.20
CA LEU A 264 1.38 -12.17 -2.36
C LEU A 264 1.02 -10.82 -3.00
N VAL A 265 1.23 -10.70 -4.31
CA VAL A 265 0.85 -9.56 -5.14
C VAL A 265 0.00 -10.07 -6.30
N ALA A 266 -1.10 -9.40 -6.63
CA ALA A 266 -1.91 -9.72 -7.80
C ALA A 266 -2.67 -8.48 -8.32
N ASP A 267 -3.68 -8.73 -9.15
CA ASP A 267 -4.48 -7.71 -9.85
C ASP A 267 -3.63 -6.95 -10.89
N LEU A 268 -2.64 -7.62 -11.49
CA LEU A 268 -1.70 -7.02 -12.44
C LEU A 268 -2.26 -7.04 -13.88
N HIS A 269 -3.51 -6.62 -14.05
CA HIS A 269 -4.18 -6.51 -15.36
C HIS A 269 -3.95 -5.13 -16.02
N ALA A 270 -4.21 -5.00 -17.33
CA ALA A 270 -3.88 -3.80 -18.13
C ALA A 270 -4.35 -2.46 -17.54
N ARG A 271 -5.52 -2.40 -16.88
CA ARG A 271 -6.02 -1.15 -16.26
C ARG A 271 -5.17 -0.66 -15.08
N ASN A 272 -4.40 -1.55 -14.47
CA ASN A 272 -3.51 -1.25 -13.36
C ASN A 272 -2.09 -0.93 -13.83
N PHE A 273 -1.91 -0.76 -15.14
CA PHE A 273 -0.67 -0.28 -15.75
C PHE A 273 -0.93 0.98 -16.56
N VAL A 274 0.12 1.81 -16.62
CA VAL A 274 0.15 2.95 -17.52
C VAL A 274 1.50 3.01 -18.24
N ARG A 275 1.48 3.58 -19.45
CA ARG A 275 2.69 3.93 -20.19
C ARG A 275 3.19 5.29 -19.75
N CYS A 276 4.45 5.35 -19.36
CA CYS A 276 5.07 6.57 -18.88
C CYS A 276 5.67 7.38 -20.02
N SER A 277 6.11 8.61 -19.72
CA SER A 277 6.78 9.49 -20.68
C SER A 277 8.11 8.94 -21.24
N ASP A 278 8.73 7.99 -20.54
CA ASP A 278 9.91 7.23 -21.00
C ASP A 278 9.54 5.98 -21.82
N GLY A 279 8.26 5.76 -22.10
CA GLY A 279 7.74 4.63 -22.86
C GLY A 279 7.57 3.33 -22.07
N ALA A 280 8.12 3.23 -20.85
CA ALA A 280 8.02 2.04 -20.03
C ALA A 280 6.66 1.91 -19.34
N LEU A 281 6.24 0.66 -19.13
CA LEU A 281 5.00 0.31 -18.44
C LEU A 281 5.25 0.26 -16.94
N ARG A 282 4.35 0.87 -16.16
CA ARG A 282 4.44 0.88 -14.71
C ARG A 282 3.10 0.58 -14.06
N VAL A 283 3.17 -0.23 -13.02
CA VAL A 283 2.04 -0.54 -12.14
C VAL A 283 1.58 0.74 -11.45
N ILE A 284 0.29 1.03 -11.46
CA ILE A 284 -0.33 2.15 -10.73
C ILE A 284 -1.19 1.69 -9.57
N ASP A 285 -1.54 0.41 -9.55
CA ASP A 285 -2.42 -0.21 -8.57
C ASP A 285 -2.19 -1.73 -8.50
N LEU A 286 -2.46 -2.34 -7.35
CA LEU A 286 -2.34 -3.78 -7.12
C LEU A 286 -3.14 -4.18 -5.88
N VAL A 287 -3.32 -5.49 -5.67
CA VAL A 287 -3.75 -6.05 -4.39
C VAL A 287 -2.59 -6.85 -3.81
N ALA A 288 -2.32 -6.68 -2.52
CA ALA A 288 -1.28 -7.43 -1.85
C ALA A 288 -1.62 -7.76 -0.40
N ALA A 289 -0.99 -8.80 0.11
CA ALA A 289 -0.93 -9.10 1.53
C ALA A 289 0.39 -9.83 1.85
N PRO A 290 0.89 -9.70 3.09
CA PRO A 290 2.00 -10.51 3.57
C PRO A 290 1.70 -11.99 3.40
N TRP A 291 2.71 -12.78 3.00
CA TRP A 291 2.54 -14.23 2.97
C TRP A 291 2.26 -14.77 4.38
N PRO A 292 1.28 -15.68 4.56
CA PRO A 292 0.85 -16.14 5.88
C PRO A 292 1.82 -17.19 6.45
N GLU A 293 3.01 -16.75 6.87
CA GLU A 293 4.07 -17.65 7.33
C GLU A 293 3.62 -18.56 8.49
N SER A 294 2.77 -18.08 9.40
CA SER A 294 2.21 -18.91 10.49
C SER A 294 1.48 -20.13 9.96
N ASP A 295 0.76 -19.98 8.85
CA ASP A 295 -0.16 -20.98 8.32
C ASP A 295 0.58 -21.99 7.43
N THR A 296 1.68 -21.54 6.80
CA THR A 296 2.52 -22.39 5.94
C THR A 296 3.71 -23.02 6.66
N ARG A 297 4.03 -22.62 7.89
CA ARG A 297 5.14 -23.21 8.68
C ARG A 297 5.09 -24.73 8.82
N GLN A 298 3.90 -25.31 8.79
CA GLN A 298 3.72 -26.76 8.90
C GLN A 298 3.90 -27.48 7.55
N ASP A 299 3.95 -26.74 6.44
CA ASP A 299 4.21 -27.28 5.10
C ASP A 299 5.70 -27.10 4.76
N SER A 300 6.45 -28.19 4.91
CA SER A 300 7.90 -28.19 4.65
C SER A 300 8.23 -27.87 3.19
N LEU A 301 7.34 -28.20 2.26
CA LEU A 301 7.57 -27.98 0.84
C LEU A 301 7.43 -26.50 0.48
N ILE A 302 6.41 -25.81 1.00
CA ILE A 302 6.28 -24.36 0.83
C ILE A 302 7.45 -23.64 1.50
N THR A 303 7.82 -24.07 2.72
CA THR A 303 8.90 -23.43 3.49
C THR A 303 10.24 -23.56 2.76
N ASP A 304 10.56 -24.77 2.25
CA ASP A 304 11.75 -25.01 1.42
C ASP A 304 11.71 -24.19 0.13
N TRP A 305 10.58 -24.22 -0.59
CA TRP A 305 10.43 -23.44 -1.82
C TRP A 305 10.66 -21.95 -1.58
N LEU A 306 10.03 -21.35 -0.57
CA LEU A 306 10.21 -19.94 -0.20
C LEU A 306 11.68 -19.60 0.11
N ALA A 307 12.41 -20.50 0.78
CA ALA A 307 13.82 -20.32 1.03
C ALA A 307 14.64 -20.32 -0.27
N ARG A 308 14.37 -21.27 -1.17
CA ARG A 308 15.06 -21.39 -2.46
C ARG A 308 14.75 -20.23 -3.41
N VAL A 309 13.47 -19.84 -3.56
CA VAL A 309 13.11 -18.74 -4.48
C VAL A 309 13.55 -17.37 -3.99
N ARG A 310 13.81 -17.22 -2.69
CA ARG A 310 14.43 -16.01 -2.15
C ARG A 310 15.87 -15.83 -2.65
N GLU A 311 16.63 -16.91 -2.76
CA GLU A 311 18.02 -16.89 -3.25
C GLU A 311 18.11 -16.96 -4.78
N ASN A 312 17.22 -17.73 -5.40
CA ASN A 312 17.12 -17.90 -6.83
C ASN A 312 15.65 -17.87 -7.28
N PRO A 313 15.14 -16.72 -7.80
CA PRO A 313 13.76 -16.57 -8.26
C PRO A 313 13.29 -17.63 -9.28
N GLU A 314 14.21 -18.28 -9.98
CA GLU A 314 13.94 -19.33 -10.98
C GLU A 314 13.92 -20.75 -10.37
N ALA A 315 14.04 -20.90 -9.05
CA ALA A 315 14.03 -22.20 -8.41
C ALA A 315 12.68 -22.93 -8.59
N SER A 316 12.75 -24.21 -8.94
CA SER A 316 11.58 -25.07 -9.14
C SER A 316 10.81 -25.33 -7.85
N ALA A 317 9.52 -25.68 -7.96
CA ALA A 317 8.66 -26.01 -6.82
C ALA A 317 9.18 -27.18 -5.95
N LEU A 318 9.92 -28.13 -6.55
CA LEU A 318 10.56 -29.24 -5.85
C LEU A 318 12.06 -29.03 -5.80
N GLY A 319 12.71 -29.44 -4.71
CA GLY A 319 14.16 -29.52 -4.60
C GLY A 319 14.75 -30.46 -5.65
N ALA A 320 16.03 -30.27 -5.97
CA ALA A 320 16.76 -31.27 -6.72
C ALA A 320 16.79 -32.57 -5.90
N ALA A 321 16.49 -33.72 -6.51
CA ALA A 321 16.68 -35.01 -5.86
C ALA A 321 18.17 -35.16 -5.52
N HIS A 322 18.48 -35.57 -4.30
CA HIS A 322 19.84 -35.99 -3.98
C HIS A 322 20.10 -37.30 -4.72
N ASP A 323 21.23 -37.39 -5.43
CA ASP A 323 21.62 -38.60 -6.19
C ASP A 323 21.68 -39.87 -5.29
N ASP A 324 21.73 -39.71 -3.96
CA ASP A 324 21.71 -40.79 -2.97
C ASP A 324 20.30 -41.41 -2.76
N GLU A 325 19.25 -40.86 -3.37
CA GLU A 325 17.86 -41.36 -3.31
C GLU A 325 17.37 -42.05 -4.59
N LEU A 326 18.27 -42.31 -5.56
CA LEU A 326 17.99 -43.04 -6.82
C LEU A 326 18.62 -44.44 -6.87
#